data_AF-A0A0R3SLE3-F1
#
_entry.id   AF-A0A0R3SLE3-F1
#
_cell.length_a   1.000
_cell.length_b   1.000
_cell.length_c   1.000
_cell.angle_alpha   90.00
_cell.angle_beta   90.00
_cell.angle_gamma   90.00
#
_symmetry.space_group_name_H-M   'P 1'
#
loop_
_entity.id
_entity.type
_entity.pdbx_description
1 polymer ?
#
loop_
_entity_poly.entity_id
_entity_poly.type
_entity_poly.pdbx_seq_one_letter_code
_entity_poly.pdbx_strand_id
1 'polypeptide(L)'
;MEEECERHCAGSVTSSQPHQSGGDICSLPTAMGPYSQSSSTNQRDPCAHVRCGYNAYCVSGYCYCNQGYEGDANVECRPVSTPEQSDHQNGVDVCSLPTDPGPCRGEMRRYAHNPSTRRCEPFTYGGCQGNGNNFETEEECERRCGGSVTEIVSTQPDRSGDDVCSLPTEMGPCSDYVLQYTFNTSTGRCEMFYYGGCEGNGNRFEKLEDCQQRCESSVSRGMLY
;
A
#
# COMPACT_ATOMS: atom_id res chain seq x y z
N MET A 1 -32.69 -6.88 -49.54
CA MET A 1 -33.17 -8.11 -48.88
C MET A 1 -32.18 -8.42 -47.79
N GLU A 2 -32.39 -7.76 -46.65
CA GLU A 2 -31.99 -8.26 -45.34
C GLU A 2 -32.89 -9.45 -44.99
N GLU A 3 -32.32 -10.45 -44.34
CA GLU A 3 -33.01 -11.56 -43.67
C GLU A 3 -32.09 -11.93 -42.47
N GLU A 4 -32.24 -11.24 -41.35
CA GLU A 4 -33.06 -11.58 -40.17
C GLU A 4 -32.61 -12.84 -39.43
N CYS A 5 -32.06 -12.67 -38.22
CA CYS A 5 -32.37 -13.51 -37.07
C CYS A 5 -32.02 -12.77 -35.77
N GLU A 6 -32.97 -11.96 -35.29
CA GLU A 6 -33.07 -11.59 -33.89
C GLU A 6 -33.62 -12.78 -33.08
N ARG A 7 -33.01 -13.07 -31.93
CA ARG A 7 -33.47 -13.94 -30.82
C ARG A 7 -32.33 -13.96 -29.78
N HIS A 8 -32.37 -13.49 -28.54
CA HIS A 8 -33.44 -13.30 -27.55
C HIS A 8 -32.98 -12.26 -26.51
N CYS A 9 -33.80 -11.25 -26.22
CA CYS A 9 -33.87 -10.61 -24.89
C CYS A 9 -35.34 -10.32 -24.60
N ALA A 10 -36.08 -11.36 -24.19
CA ALA A 10 -37.44 -11.21 -23.67
C ALA A 10 -37.38 -11.01 -22.15
N GLY A 11 -37.42 -9.74 -21.73
CA GLY A 11 -37.80 -9.33 -20.38
C GLY A 11 -39.19 -8.70 -20.44
N SER A 12 -40.20 -9.45 -20.02
CA SER A 12 -41.61 -9.07 -20.07
C SER A 12 -41.97 -8.14 -18.91
N VAL A 13 -42.24 -6.85 -19.15
CA VAL A 13 -43.27 -6.10 -18.41
C VAL A 13 -43.81 -4.95 -19.28
N THR A 14 -44.99 -5.10 -19.88
CA THR A 14 -45.95 -3.99 -19.99
C THR A 14 -47.37 -4.54 -20.09
N SER A 15 -48.33 -3.92 -19.40
CA SER A 15 -49.60 -3.54 -20.03
C SER A 15 -50.34 -2.50 -19.18
N SER A 16 -50.38 -1.26 -19.67
CA SER A 16 -51.62 -0.49 -19.85
C SER A 16 -51.30 0.88 -20.47
N GLN A 17 -51.79 1.06 -21.70
CA GLN A 17 -51.78 2.23 -22.62
C GLN A 17 -52.15 3.59 -21.97
N PRO A 18 -51.91 4.79 -22.58
CA PRO A 18 -52.41 5.15 -23.93
C PRO A 18 -51.71 6.27 -24.79
N HIS A 19 -52.22 6.41 -26.03
CA HIS A 19 -52.34 7.60 -26.90
C HIS A 19 -51.13 8.38 -27.48
N GLN A 20 -50.93 8.17 -28.79
CA GLN A 20 -50.75 9.12 -29.93
C GLN A 20 -50.13 10.54 -29.77
N SER A 21 -49.13 10.77 -30.64
CA SER A 21 -49.00 11.86 -31.66
C SER A 21 -48.15 13.12 -31.42
N GLY A 22 -47.33 13.42 -32.45
CA GLY A 22 -46.70 14.72 -32.80
C GLY A 22 -45.24 14.84 -32.36
N GLY A 23 -44.22 15.09 -33.19
CA GLY A 23 -44.15 15.75 -34.50
C GLY A 23 -42.95 16.70 -34.48
N ASP A 24 -42.15 16.69 -35.54
CA ASP A 24 -40.82 17.29 -35.74
C ASP A 24 -40.67 18.80 -35.45
N ILE A 25 -39.42 19.27 -35.25
CA ILE A 25 -38.71 20.26 -36.12
C ILE A 25 -37.44 20.83 -35.43
N CYS A 26 -36.37 20.88 -36.22
CA CYS A 26 -35.04 21.43 -35.95
C CYS A 26 -35.03 22.90 -35.49
N SER A 27 -34.03 23.27 -34.67
CA SER A 27 -33.59 24.66 -34.50
C SER A 27 -32.13 24.74 -34.04
N LEU A 28 -31.29 25.39 -34.85
CA LEU A 28 -30.09 26.13 -34.43
C LEU A 28 -30.45 27.62 -34.46
N PRO A 29 -29.83 28.48 -33.62
CA PRO A 29 -28.78 29.36 -34.17
C PRO A 29 -27.58 29.73 -33.25
N THR A 30 -26.41 29.88 -33.90
CA THR A 30 -25.43 30.99 -33.84
C THR A 30 -24.53 31.28 -32.60
N ALA A 31 -23.22 30.99 -32.77
CA ALA A 31 -21.97 31.80 -32.60
C ALA A 31 -21.78 32.75 -31.38
N MET A 32 -20.60 33.04 -30.78
CA MET A 32 -19.17 33.18 -31.18
C MET A 32 -18.28 33.08 -29.90
N GLY A 33 -17.17 32.33 -29.86
CA GLY A 33 -15.78 32.80 -30.07
C GLY A 33 -14.84 32.47 -28.87
N PRO A 34 -13.50 32.63 -28.93
CA PRO A 34 -12.64 32.93 -30.06
C PRO A 34 -11.64 31.80 -30.40
N TYR A 35 -11.38 31.71 -31.71
CA TYR A 35 -10.15 31.32 -32.38
C TYR A 35 -8.88 31.06 -31.53
N SER A 36 -8.40 29.82 -31.57
CA SER A 36 -6.98 29.53 -31.77
C SER A 36 -6.82 28.84 -33.13
N GLN A 37 -6.27 29.56 -34.11
CA GLN A 37 -5.82 29.01 -35.37
C GLN A 37 -4.54 28.18 -35.15
N SER A 38 -4.57 26.91 -35.54
CA SER A 38 -3.44 26.18 -36.14
C SER A 38 -3.99 24.82 -36.60
N SER A 39 -4.20 24.58 -37.88
CA SER A 39 -3.18 24.22 -38.88
C SER A 39 -3.60 22.86 -39.42
N SER A 40 -3.84 22.80 -40.72
CA SER A 40 -3.97 21.58 -41.48
C SER A 40 -2.81 20.63 -41.17
N THR A 41 -3.08 19.49 -40.56
CA THR A 41 -2.50 18.25 -41.05
C THR A 41 -3.60 17.20 -41.06
N ASN A 42 -3.74 16.50 -42.18
CA ASN A 42 -4.39 15.21 -42.25
C ASN A 42 -3.49 14.19 -41.52
N GLN A 43 -3.27 14.40 -40.23
CA GLN A 43 -2.55 13.47 -39.38
C GLN A 43 -3.57 12.44 -38.94
N ARG A 44 -3.69 11.38 -39.75
CA ARG A 44 -4.37 10.17 -39.35
C ARG A 44 -3.82 9.80 -37.98
N ASP A 45 -4.70 9.72 -36.99
CA ASP A 45 -4.34 9.22 -35.67
C ASP A 45 -3.66 7.86 -35.85
N PRO A 46 -2.34 7.76 -35.57
CA PRO A 46 -1.58 6.53 -35.77
C PRO A 46 -2.14 5.34 -34.97
N CYS A 47 -2.91 5.61 -33.91
CA CYS A 47 -3.51 4.61 -33.04
C CYS A 47 -4.93 4.20 -33.45
N ALA A 48 -5.55 4.84 -34.46
CA ALA A 48 -6.94 4.60 -34.84
C ALA A 48 -7.27 3.15 -35.23
N HIS A 49 -6.27 2.36 -35.63
CA HIS A 49 -6.43 0.95 -36.04
C HIS A 49 -5.47 0.00 -35.30
N VAL A 50 -4.81 0.46 -34.24
CA VAL A 50 -3.85 -0.34 -33.49
C VAL A 50 -4.56 -0.96 -32.29
N ARG A 51 -4.54 -2.29 -32.19
CA ARG A 51 -5.10 -3.03 -31.05
C ARG A 51 -3.96 -3.62 -30.23
N CYS A 52 -3.65 -2.97 -29.12
CA CYS A 52 -2.64 -3.44 -28.19
C CYS A 52 -3.13 -4.62 -27.34
N GLY A 53 -2.19 -5.39 -26.83
CA GLY A 53 -2.43 -6.50 -25.92
C GLY A 53 -2.95 -6.05 -24.56
N TYR A 54 -3.25 -7.02 -23.70
CA TYR A 54 -3.73 -6.73 -22.35
C TYR A 54 -2.66 -5.98 -21.52
N ASN A 55 -3.08 -4.98 -20.74
CA ASN A 55 -2.21 -4.05 -20.00
C ASN A 55 -1.20 -3.26 -20.86
N ALA A 56 -1.59 -2.89 -22.09
CA ALA A 56 -0.81 -2.03 -22.96
C ALA A 56 -1.62 -0.84 -23.49
N TYR A 57 -0.93 0.21 -23.92
CA TYR A 57 -1.48 1.42 -24.50
C TYR A 57 -0.78 1.78 -25.81
N CYS A 58 -1.46 2.49 -26.71
CA CYS A 58 -0.90 2.91 -27.99
C CYS A 58 -0.34 4.33 -27.92
N VAL A 59 0.86 4.53 -28.45
CA VAL A 59 1.46 5.85 -28.71
C VAL A 59 2.06 5.84 -30.10
N SER A 60 1.66 6.81 -30.93
CA SER A 60 2.20 6.97 -32.30
C SER A 60 2.11 5.69 -33.16
N GLY A 61 1.12 4.83 -32.92
CA GLY A 61 0.89 3.60 -33.67
C GLY A 61 1.63 2.37 -33.14
N TYR A 62 2.32 2.49 -32.01
CA TYR A 62 3.04 1.41 -31.36
C TYR A 62 2.46 1.12 -29.98
N CYS A 63 2.45 -0.15 -29.61
CA CYS A 63 1.97 -0.59 -28.31
C CYS A 63 3.11 -0.59 -27.27
N TYR A 64 2.79 -0.11 -26.08
CA TYR A 64 3.68 -0.07 -24.93
C TYR A 64 2.97 -0.64 -23.71
N CYS A 65 3.68 -1.39 -22.87
CA CYS A 65 3.12 -1.87 -21.61
C CYS A 65 2.85 -0.71 -20.65
N ASN A 66 1.74 -0.81 -19.92
CA ASN A 66 1.44 0.11 -18.82
C ASN A 66 2.57 0.07 -17.78
N GLN A 67 2.73 1.16 -17.03
CA GLN A 67 3.72 1.22 -15.95
C GLN A 67 3.54 0.05 -14.97
N GLY A 68 4.64 -0.63 -14.66
CA GLY A 68 4.62 -1.83 -13.80
C GLY A 68 4.32 -3.14 -14.54
N TYR A 69 4.25 -3.12 -15.87
CA TYR A 69 4.08 -4.32 -16.70
C TYR A 69 5.21 -4.44 -17.73
N GLU A 70 5.58 -5.67 -18.06
CA GLU A 70 6.58 -6.02 -19.08
C GLU A 70 6.10 -7.18 -19.96
N GLY A 71 6.69 -7.32 -21.15
CA GLY A 71 6.32 -8.36 -22.11
C GLY A 71 6.09 -7.82 -23.53
N ASP A 72 5.37 -8.59 -24.34
CA ASP A 72 5.00 -8.17 -25.69
C ASP A 72 3.71 -7.34 -25.65
N ALA A 73 3.85 -6.03 -25.84
CA ALA A 73 2.73 -5.09 -25.79
C ALA A 73 1.67 -5.28 -26.89
N ASN A 74 1.94 -6.09 -27.93
CA ASN A 74 0.94 -6.45 -28.93
C ASN A 74 0.11 -7.68 -28.53
N VAL A 75 0.56 -8.44 -27.53
CA VAL A 75 -0.06 -9.71 -27.12
C VAL A 75 -0.56 -9.60 -25.68
N GLU A 76 0.34 -9.45 -24.73
CA GLU A 76 0.03 -9.34 -23.30
C GLU A 76 1.24 -8.80 -22.53
N CYS A 77 1.01 -7.78 -21.72
CA CYS A 77 1.95 -7.30 -20.73
C CYS A 77 1.61 -7.91 -19.37
N ARG A 78 2.61 -8.54 -18.73
CA ARG A 78 2.50 -9.18 -17.42
C ARG A 78 3.08 -8.25 -16.34
N PRO A 79 2.58 -8.28 -15.10
CA PRO A 79 3.12 -7.43 -14.06
C PRO A 79 4.61 -7.74 -13.86
N VAL A 80 5.44 -6.70 -13.81
CA VAL A 80 6.87 -6.82 -13.49
C VAL A 80 6.96 -7.36 -12.07
N SER A 81 7.48 -8.57 -11.92
CA SER A 81 7.77 -9.12 -10.60
C SER A 81 8.95 -8.38 -9.99
N THR A 82 8.70 -7.25 -9.34
CA THR A 82 9.70 -6.64 -8.46
C THR A 82 9.82 -7.48 -7.18
N PRO A 83 10.99 -7.51 -6.53
CA PRO A 83 11.18 -8.18 -5.23
C PRO A 83 10.24 -7.67 -4.12
N GLU A 84 9.51 -6.58 -4.36
CA GLU A 84 8.59 -5.96 -3.40
C GLU A 84 7.12 -6.38 -3.61
N GLN A 85 6.79 -7.12 -4.69
CA GLN A 85 5.40 -7.46 -5.04
C GLN A 85 5.10 -8.96 -5.08
N SER A 86 5.68 -9.73 -4.16
CA SER A 86 5.34 -11.16 -3.99
C SER A 86 4.84 -11.55 -2.60
N ASP A 87 4.41 -10.60 -1.75
CA ASP A 87 3.97 -11.00 -0.39
C ASP A 87 2.94 -10.08 0.29
N HIS A 88 2.03 -9.45 -0.48
CA HIS A 88 0.89 -8.72 0.10
C HIS A 88 -0.47 -9.20 -0.42
N GLN A 89 -0.55 -10.44 -0.88
CA GLN A 89 -1.83 -11.12 -1.13
C GLN A 89 -1.91 -12.50 -0.47
N ASN A 90 -1.43 -12.59 0.77
CA ASN A 90 -1.98 -13.41 1.84
C ASN A 90 -1.18 -13.06 3.09
N GLY A 91 -1.80 -12.49 4.12
CA GLY A 91 -1.12 -12.10 5.37
C GLY A 91 -0.63 -13.28 6.23
N VAL A 92 -0.12 -14.33 5.59
CA VAL A 92 0.46 -15.48 6.24
C VAL A 92 1.94 -15.18 6.42
N ASP A 93 2.31 -14.73 7.61
CA ASP A 93 3.71 -14.55 7.98
C ASP A 93 4.40 -15.92 7.94
N VAL A 94 5.21 -16.14 6.89
CA VAL A 94 6.00 -17.35 6.68
C VAL A 94 6.84 -17.70 7.91
N CYS A 95 7.35 -16.69 8.62
CA CYS A 95 8.23 -16.87 9.78
C CYS A 95 7.46 -17.32 11.03
N SER A 96 6.12 -17.24 11.01
CA SER A 96 5.23 -17.70 12.08
C SER A 96 4.67 -19.11 11.85
N LEU A 97 4.84 -19.67 10.64
CA LEU A 97 4.33 -20.99 10.31
C LEU A 97 5.07 -22.08 11.10
N PRO A 98 4.39 -23.18 11.48
CA PRO A 98 5.07 -24.33 12.09
C PRO A 98 5.99 -25.03 11.07
N THR A 99 6.95 -25.81 11.55
CA THR A 99 7.71 -26.71 10.66
C THR A 99 6.79 -27.77 10.07
N ASP A 100 6.96 -28.07 8.78
CA ASP A 100 6.18 -29.11 8.10
C ASP A 100 7.12 -30.01 7.27
N PRO A 101 7.44 -31.22 7.77
CA PRO A 101 8.24 -32.20 7.04
C PRO A 101 7.58 -32.69 5.74
N GLY A 102 6.26 -32.55 5.60
CA GLY A 102 5.50 -33.16 4.52
C GLY A 102 5.44 -34.70 4.60
N PRO A 103 4.74 -35.35 3.64
CA PRO A 103 4.48 -36.78 3.68
C PRO A 103 5.59 -37.65 3.08
N CYS A 104 6.53 -37.05 2.35
CA CYS A 104 7.66 -37.79 1.77
C CYS A 104 8.66 -38.21 2.85
N ARG A 105 9.46 -39.24 2.56
CA ARG A 105 10.38 -39.88 3.52
C ARG A 105 11.85 -39.57 3.26
N GLY A 106 12.14 -38.47 2.58
CA GLY A 106 13.50 -37.94 2.45
C GLY A 106 14.02 -37.44 3.80
N GLU A 107 15.34 -37.38 3.95
CA GLU A 107 16.01 -36.87 5.15
C GLU A 107 16.82 -35.63 4.78
N MET A 108 16.14 -34.56 4.37
CA MET A 108 16.78 -33.32 3.93
C MET A 108 16.89 -32.36 5.10
N ARG A 109 18.11 -31.97 5.47
CA ARG A 109 18.32 -30.91 6.47
C ARG A 109 17.89 -29.57 5.88
N ARG A 110 16.97 -28.90 6.57
CA ARG A 110 16.46 -27.55 6.25
C ARG A 110 16.46 -26.70 7.51
N TYR A 111 16.20 -25.41 7.36
CA TYR A 111 16.12 -24.45 8.46
C TYR A 111 14.73 -23.82 8.51
N ALA A 112 14.22 -23.58 9.70
CA ALA A 112 12.94 -22.93 9.93
C ALA A 112 13.05 -21.96 11.10
N HIS A 113 12.36 -20.83 11.01
CA HIS A 113 12.31 -19.87 12.09
C HIS A 113 11.41 -20.38 13.21
N ASN A 114 11.94 -20.39 14.42
CA ASN A 114 11.21 -20.68 15.63
C ASN A 114 10.84 -19.35 16.33
N PRO A 115 9.57 -18.93 16.33
CA PRO A 115 9.17 -17.65 16.91
C PRO A 115 9.33 -17.61 18.43
N SER A 116 9.39 -18.76 19.11
CA SER A 116 9.59 -18.82 20.56
C SER A 116 11.03 -18.52 20.94
N THR A 117 11.99 -19.01 20.16
CA THR A 117 13.42 -18.76 20.39
C THR A 117 13.94 -17.55 19.61
N ARG A 118 13.18 -17.08 18.61
CA ARG A 118 13.55 -16.04 17.64
C ARG A 118 14.83 -16.39 16.89
N ARG A 119 14.95 -17.65 16.48
CA ARG A 119 16.13 -18.19 15.79
C ARG A 119 15.72 -19.14 14.68
N CYS A 120 16.57 -19.24 13.67
CA CYS A 120 16.47 -20.28 12.66
C CYS A 120 17.09 -21.58 13.17
N GLU A 121 16.26 -22.61 13.26
CA GLU A 121 16.61 -23.92 13.80
C GLU A 121 16.54 -24.98 12.69
N PRO A 122 17.47 -25.97 12.68
CA PRO A 122 17.43 -27.02 11.68
C PRO A 122 16.28 -28.01 11.93
N PHE A 123 15.65 -28.50 10.86
CA PHE A 123 14.67 -29.58 10.91
C PHE A 123 14.84 -30.53 9.71
N THR A 124 14.23 -31.73 9.81
CA THR A 124 14.23 -32.72 8.72
C THR A 124 13.01 -32.54 7.83
N TYR A 125 13.24 -32.20 6.57
CA TYR A 125 12.22 -32.11 5.53
C TYR A 125 12.17 -33.38 4.68
N GLY A 126 10.95 -33.88 4.48
CA GLY A 126 10.65 -35.12 3.75
C GLY A 126 10.90 -35.04 2.25
N GLY A 127 11.08 -33.85 1.68
CA GLY A 127 11.39 -33.63 0.26
C GLY A 127 10.17 -33.37 -0.64
N CYS A 128 8.96 -33.31 -0.08
CA CYS A 128 7.78 -32.85 -0.83
C CYS A 128 6.73 -32.21 0.09
N GLN A 129 5.86 -31.37 -0.49
CA GLN A 129 4.86 -30.57 0.23
C GLN A 129 5.52 -29.71 1.32
N GLY A 130 4.87 -29.48 2.46
CA GLY A 130 5.37 -28.55 3.46
C GLY A 130 4.77 -27.15 3.32
N ASN A 131 5.38 -26.20 4.03
CA ASN A 131 5.02 -24.78 3.96
C ASN A 131 6.27 -23.91 3.78
N GLY A 132 6.07 -22.59 3.75
CA GLY A 132 7.13 -21.61 3.47
C GLY A 132 8.20 -21.47 4.55
N ASN A 133 7.98 -21.94 5.79
CA ASN A 133 8.98 -21.91 6.86
C ASN A 133 9.98 -23.06 6.68
N ASN A 134 10.67 -23.05 5.55
CA ASN A 134 11.54 -24.12 5.07
C ASN A 134 12.60 -23.54 4.14
N PHE A 135 13.77 -23.27 4.69
CA PHE A 135 14.90 -22.63 4.03
C PHE A 135 16.04 -23.62 3.84
N GLU A 136 16.83 -23.48 2.78
CA GLU A 136 17.94 -24.39 2.49
C GLU A 136 19.12 -24.15 3.44
N THR A 137 19.33 -22.90 3.83
CA THR A 137 20.43 -22.47 4.70
C THR A 137 19.94 -21.66 5.90
N GLU A 138 20.72 -21.67 6.98
CA GLU A 138 20.46 -20.84 8.16
C GLU A 138 20.45 -19.35 7.79
N GLU A 139 21.41 -18.92 6.95
CA GLU A 139 21.53 -17.53 6.50
C GLU A 139 20.29 -17.05 5.72
N GLU A 140 19.74 -17.90 4.84
CA GLU A 140 18.51 -17.58 4.11
C GLU A 140 17.33 -17.39 5.06
N CYS A 141 17.22 -18.29 6.05
CA CYS A 141 16.19 -18.21 7.09
C CYS A 141 16.37 -16.94 7.93
N GLU A 142 17.57 -16.65 8.42
CA GLU A 142 17.85 -15.48 9.26
C GLU A 142 17.67 -14.17 8.47
N ARG A 143 18.03 -14.16 7.19
CA ARG A 143 17.75 -13.02 6.31
C ARG A 143 16.25 -12.79 6.12
N ARG A 144 15.45 -13.86 6.06
CA ARG A 144 13.99 -13.76 5.85
C ARG A 144 13.23 -13.48 7.15
N CYS A 145 13.68 -14.06 8.27
CA CYS A 145 12.94 -14.19 9.52
C CYS A 145 13.73 -13.76 10.78
N GLY A 146 15.06 -13.65 10.70
CA GLY A 146 15.96 -13.22 11.77
C GLY A 146 15.89 -11.72 12.08
N GLY A 147 14.93 -11.01 11.47
CA GLY A 147 14.50 -9.71 11.95
C GLY A 147 13.95 -9.85 13.36
N SER A 148 14.79 -9.53 14.35
CA SER A 148 14.36 -9.13 15.68
C SER A 148 13.22 -8.14 15.47
N VAL A 149 11.99 -8.53 15.81
CA VAL A 149 10.78 -7.69 15.88
C VAL A 149 11.15 -6.28 15.44
N THR A 150 11.22 -6.04 14.12
CA THR A 150 10.88 -4.70 13.70
C THR A 150 9.47 -4.70 14.17
N GLU A 151 9.28 -4.03 15.29
CA GLU A 151 8.02 -3.47 15.66
C GLU A 151 7.49 -2.91 14.33
N ILE A 152 6.72 -3.74 13.65
CA ILE A 152 5.39 -3.41 13.23
C ILE A 152 4.68 -2.95 14.51
N VAL A 153 5.15 -1.81 15.06
CA VAL A 153 4.30 -0.65 15.23
C VAL A 153 3.66 -0.53 13.87
N SER A 154 2.56 -1.28 13.74
CA SER A 154 1.54 -1.03 12.77
C SER A 154 1.42 0.48 12.78
N THR A 155 1.59 1.11 11.62
CA THR A 155 1.28 2.52 11.38
C THR A 155 -0.23 2.80 11.55
N GLN A 156 -0.91 2.01 12.38
CA GLN A 156 -2.14 2.38 13.05
C GLN A 156 -1.73 3.22 14.27
N PRO A 157 -2.25 4.44 14.43
CA PRO A 157 -2.11 5.15 15.69
C PRO A 157 -2.86 4.36 16.77
N ASP A 158 -2.17 3.49 17.48
CA ASP A 158 -2.69 2.88 18.71
C ASP A 158 -2.84 4.01 19.73
N ARG A 159 -4.07 4.49 19.88
CA ARG A 159 -4.49 5.55 20.80
C ARG A 159 -4.66 5.01 22.22
N SER A 160 -3.76 4.15 22.66
CA SER A 160 -3.97 3.41 23.92
C SER A 160 -2.67 2.82 24.49
N GLY A 161 -1.60 3.61 24.47
CA GLY A 161 -0.44 3.40 25.32
C GLY A 161 0.11 4.77 25.70
N ASP A 162 -0.29 5.27 26.87
CA ASP A 162 0.12 6.51 27.54
C ASP A 162 0.82 7.50 26.60
N ASP A 163 0.05 8.40 26.01
CA ASP A 163 0.59 9.46 25.17
C ASP A 163 1.72 10.15 25.93
N VAL A 164 2.96 9.89 25.49
CA VAL A 164 4.19 10.41 26.10
C VAL A 164 4.09 11.93 26.27
N CYS A 165 3.38 12.60 25.36
CA CYS A 165 3.15 14.03 25.38
C CYS A 165 2.21 14.48 26.52
N SER A 166 1.42 13.58 27.09
CA SER A 166 0.53 13.85 28.21
C SER A 166 1.17 13.65 29.59
N LEU A 167 2.38 13.05 29.64
CA LEU A 167 3.10 12.84 30.90
C LEU A 167 3.66 14.17 31.45
N PRO A 168 3.82 14.31 32.78
CA PRO A 168 4.40 15.53 33.37
C PRO A 168 5.89 15.69 33.03
N THR A 169 6.41 16.92 33.08
CA THR A 169 7.86 17.13 33.02
C THR A 169 8.52 16.63 34.31
N GLU A 170 9.44 15.68 34.21
CA GLU A 170 10.16 15.11 35.36
C GLU A 170 11.68 15.29 35.26
N MET A 171 12.23 16.11 36.15
CA MET A 171 13.68 16.35 36.29
C MET A 171 14.41 15.15 36.89
N GLY A 172 13.75 14.35 37.73
CA GLY A 172 14.38 13.28 38.50
C GLY A 172 15.19 13.78 39.72
N PRO A 173 15.67 12.88 40.58
CA PRO A 173 16.34 13.24 41.84
C PRO A 173 17.86 13.49 41.70
N CYS A 174 18.47 13.11 40.57
CA CYS A 174 19.90 13.32 40.34
C CYS A 174 20.23 14.78 39.98
N SER A 175 21.52 15.15 40.02
CA SER A 175 21.98 16.53 39.82
C SER A 175 22.99 16.69 38.66
N ASP A 176 23.00 15.75 37.72
CA ASP A 176 23.78 15.84 36.48
C ASP A 176 22.93 16.50 35.39
N TYR A 177 22.81 17.83 35.50
CA TYR A 177 21.85 18.60 34.69
C TYR A 177 22.23 18.63 33.21
N VAL A 178 21.38 18.04 32.39
CA VAL A 178 21.47 18.08 30.93
C VAL A 178 20.25 18.78 30.35
N LEU A 179 20.47 19.68 29.39
CA LEU A 179 19.41 20.36 28.66
C LEU A 179 18.65 19.36 27.77
N GLN A 180 17.34 19.28 27.95
CA GLN A 180 16.43 18.40 27.21
C GLN A 180 15.15 19.19 26.87
N TYR A 181 14.27 18.60 26.06
CA TYR A 181 12.98 19.19 25.68
C TYR A 181 11.82 18.33 26.21
N THR A 182 10.71 18.95 26.55
CA THR A 182 9.51 18.31 27.09
C THR A 182 8.28 18.97 26.47
N PHE A 183 7.19 18.23 26.28
CA PHE A 183 5.93 18.82 25.83
C PHE A 183 5.12 19.29 27.03
N ASN A 184 4.80 20.57 27.05
CA ASN A 184 3.96 21.18 28.06
C ASN A 184 2.50 21.18 27.56
N THR A 185 1.66 20.33 28.13
CA THR A 185 0.25 20.22 27.78
C THR A 185 -0.56 21.49 28.08
N SER A 186 -0.10 22.33 29.01
CA SER A 186 -0.77 23.59 29.35
C SER A 186 -0.54 24.66 28.29
N THR A 187 0.64 24.69 27.67
CA THR A 187 0.97 25.62 26.58
C THR A 187 0.74 25.01 25.20
N GLY A 188 0.63 23.67 25.13
CA GLY A 188 0.55 22.90 23.88
C GLY A 188 1.85 22.96 23.08
N ARG A 189 3.00 23.19 23.73
CA ARG A 189 4.30 23.44 23.09
C ARG A 189 5.41 22.61 23.70
N CYS A 190 6.41 22.32 22.87
CA CYS A 190 7.69 21.79 23.33
C CYS A 190 8.56 22.90 23.93
N GLU A 191 8.99 22.70 25.17
CA GLU A 191 9.76 23.64 25.97
C GLU A 191 11.07 22.99 26.43
N MET A 192 12.12 23.78 26.67
CA MET A 192 13.36 23.26 27.24
C MET A 192 13.22 23.04 28.76
N PHE A 193 13.87 22.01 29.29
CA PHE A 193 14.01 21.80 30.73
C PHE A 193 15.37 21.15 31.05
N TYR A 194 15.75 21.16 32.32
CA TYR A 194 16.93 20.45 32.79
C TYR A 194 16.54 19.08 33.34
N TYR A 195 17.11 18.02 32.79
CA TYR A 195 17.00 16.67 33.32
C TYR A 195 18.19 16.37 34.23
N GLY A 196 17.95 15.87 35.43
CA GLY A 196 18.96 15.64 36.47
C GLY A 196 19.86 14.42 36.23
N GLY A 197 19.64 13.65 35.17
CA GLY A 197 20.51 12.54 34.77
C GLY A 197 20.06 11.15 35.22
N CYS A 198 18.99 11.04 36.01
CA CYS A 198 18.40 9.73 36.35
C CYS A 198 16.87 9.81 36.54
N GLU A 199 16.21 8.65 36.44
CA GLU A 199 14.75 8.47 36.58
C GLU A 199 13.94 9.33 35.58
N GLY A 200 12.78 9.81 36.01
CA GLY A 200 11.84 10.56 35.18
C GLY A 200 10.98 9.66 34.29
N ASN A 201 10.35 10.28 33.29
CA ASN A 201 9.43 9.61 32.39
C ASN A 201 9.76 9.89 30.91
N GLY A 202 8.88 9.42 30.02
CA GLY A 202 9.09 9.49 28.57
C GLY A 202 8.97 10.89 27.96
N ASN A 203 8.40 11.89 28.65
CA ASN A 203 8.22 13.24 28.12
C ASN A 203 9.53 14.05 28.14
N ARG A 204 10.55 13.51 27.47
CA ARG A 204 11.91 14.01 27.43
C ARG A 204 12.54 13.68 26.08
N PHE A 205 12.95 14.71 25.35
CA PHE A 205 13.47 14.63 23.99
C PHE A 205 14.80 15.37 23.89
N GLU A 206 15.77 14.80 23.20
CA GLU A 206 17.09 15.43 23.02
C GLU A 206 17.05 16.63 22.08
N LYS A 207 16.13 16.62 21.11
CA LYS A 207 15.96 17.68 20.12
C LYS A 207 14.55 18.25 20.20
N LEU A 208 14.46 19.56 20.03
CA LEU A 208 13.18 20.26 19.96
C LEU A 208 12.31 19.72 18.83
N GLU A 209 12.90 19.46 17.67
CA GLU A 209 12.18 18.96 16.49
C GLU A 209 11.52 17.59 16.75
N ASP A 210 12.21 16.69 17.43
CA ASP A 210 11.67 15.36 17.77
C ASP A 210 10.44 15.50 18.68
N CYS A 211 10.50 16.39 19.68
CA CYS A 211 9.36 16.72 20.52
C CYS A 211 8.20 17.30 19.70
N GLN A 212 8.47 18.29 18.83
CA GLN A 212 7.44 18.97 18.04
C GLN A 212 6.72 18.01 17.09
N GLN A 213 7.51 17.20 16.36
CA GLN A 213 6.96 16.21 15.45
C GLN A 213 6.11 15.18 16.19
N ARG A 214 6.54 14.76 17.38
CA ARG A 214 5.82 13.78 18.19
C ARG A 214 4.55 14.34 18.84
N CYS A 215 4.60 15.56 19.37
CA CYS A 215 3.59 16.07 20.30
C CYS A 215 2.78 17.27 19.79
N GLU A 216 3.37 18.16 18.99
CA GLU A 216 2.64 19.33 18.44
C GLU A 216 1.82 19.00 17.19
N SER A 217 2.18 17.94 16.46
CA SER A 217 1.47 17.49 15.24
C SER A 217 0.04 16.99 15.52
N SER A 218 -0.24 16.52 16.74
CA SER A 218 -1.55 16.05 17.18
C SER A 218 -2.53 17.18 17.53
N VAL A 219 -2.02 18.38 17.86
CA VAL A 219 -2.83 19.54 18.29
C VAL A 219 -3.48 20.25 17.09
N SER A 220 -2.95 20.06 15.87
CA SER A 220 -3.41 20.76 14.66
C SER A 220 -4.59 20.09 13.93
N ARG A 221 -4.96 18.86 14.32
CA ARG A 221 -6.05 18.09 13.68
C ARG A 221 -7.42 18.22 14.36
N GLY A 222 -7.51 19.00 15.44
CA GLY A 222 -8.73 19.20 16.23
C GLY A 222 -9.43 20.56 16.06
N MET A 223 -8.91 21.48 15.24
CA MET A 223 -9.55 22.78 14.97
C MET A 223 -9.46 23.14 13.49
N LEU A 224 -10.28 22.49 12.66
CA LEU A 224 -10.77 23.13 11.44
C LEU A 224 -12.28 22.92 11.43
N TYR A 225 -12.99 24.02 11.65
CA TYR A 225 -14.45 24.16 11.61
C TYR A 225 -14.98 24.00 10.18
#